data_AF-A0A9P1I1V0-F1
#
_entry.id   AF-A0A9P1I1V0-F1
#
_cell.length_a   1.000
_cell.length_b   1.000
_cell.length_c   1.000
_cell.angle_alpha   90.00
_cell.angle_beta   90.00
_cell.angle_gamma   90.00
#
_symmetry.space_group_name_H-M   'P 1'
#
loop_
_entity.id
_entity.type
_entity.pdbx_description
1 polymer ?
#
loop_
_entity_poly.entity_id
_entity_poly.type
_entity_poly.pdbx_seq_one_letter_code
_entity_poly.pdbx_strand_id
1 'polypeptide(L)'
;MFFLKSLLFFRCLFIGSLFLFIYRLYKEYTIETDFVNQILPQSFLPTILWSSIDIENPERLHNPLAERLRLNELFASKQIECKNSLRIADSRQTFVICPEIHNNFETGLTITGNSFSNGDIEAQLNISKWTVFLPEDSTIIDNLLGDVEVNYFTELSSWDHWHTWDMEQAVKGKTFSFMKFELYTPYFENYDQPSVIRKLLKLLKMPANYMLITIHVPPDDNDKGKRVLSEWYRLFYWLFFEKDYAISGAYPSGSCGFQSQSCRYHISLVNHKGFPTLTAPVFGLGSPIEEKKRLISEMSTRKDNCFVIKSEDFPHFCARNLLKDSQVVLIRYGKLTVPNIPEVLQKIDKIHLVQPEHLSNLPHNVNHIRVGVAINKAEESPDQSWRLESLEKILNKQNISRIDLLLVDTQGAEWDIIPDMVYLLQKKKHQIQQIALKGVIYPEENENYRKFYWYLREIRTMGFSKAFGTCVNDNFHLGYTYSL
;
A
#
# COMPACT_ATOMS: atom_id res chain seq x y z
N MET A 1 11.12 -39.18 -58.28
CA MET A 1 11.06 -40.10 -57.11
C MET A 1 12.07 -39.78 -55.99
N PHE A 2 12.95 -38.78 -56.12
CA PHE A 2 13.90 -38.38 -55.05
C PHE A 2 13.37 -37.31 -54.08
N PHE A 3 12.43 -36.46 -54.49
CA PHE A 3 11.90 -35.37 -53.64
C PHE A 3 10.95 -35.85 -52.51
N LEU A 4 10.18 -36.91 -52.71
CA LEU A 4 9.25 -37.42 -51.68
C LEU A 4 9.95 -38.05 -50.47
N LYS A 5 11.15 -38.63 -50.64
CA LYS A 5 11.92 -39.21 -49.53
C LYS A 5 12.56 -38.15 -48.63
N SER A 6 12.89 -36.98 -49.19
CA SER A 6 13.46 -35.86 -48.44
C SER A 6 12.44 -35.21 -47.50
N LEU A 7 11.19 -35.02 -47.97
CA LEU A 7 10.14 -34.40 -47.16
C LEU A 7 9.74 -35.26 -45.96
N LEU A 8 9.75 -36.58 -46.11
CA LEU A 8 9.45 -37.52 -45.02
C LEU A 8 10.56 -37.49 -43.95
N PHE A 9 11.81 -37.40 -44.36
CA PHE A 9 12.97 -37.30 -43.46
C PHE A 9 12.94 -36.01 -42.63
N PHE A 10 12.64 -34.86 -43.27
CA PHE A 10 12.49 -33.59 -42.55
C PHE A 10 11.29 -33.58 -41.60
N ARG A 11 10.17 -34.23 -41.94
CA ARG A 11 9.03 -34.38 -41.01
C ARG A 11 9.39 -35.23 -39.80
N CYS A 12 10.12 -36.32 -39.97
CA CYS A 12 10.58 -37.14 -38.85
C CYS A 12 11.57 -36.39 -37.94
N LEU A 13 12.49 -35.60 -38.51
CA LEU A 13 13.39 -34.75 -37.73
C LEU A 13 12.64 -33.66 -36.96
N PHE A 14 11.66 -33.02 -37.60
CA PHE A 14 10.85 -31.99 -36.95
C PHE A 14 10.04 -32.57 -35.79
N ILE A 15 9.37 -33.70 -35.99
CA ILE A 15 8.62 -34.41 -34.93
C ILE A 15 9.55 -34.86 -33.81
N GLY A 16 10.75 -35.38 -34.13
CA GLY A 16 11.75 -35.75 -33.13
C GLY A 16 12.23 -34.55 -32.30
N SER A 17 12.47 -33.40 -32.94
CA SER A 17 12.84 -32.17 -32.23
C SER A 17 11.70 -31.62 -31.36
N LEU A 18 10.45 -31.72 -31.84
CA LEU A 18 9.27 -31.30 -31.11
C LEU A 18 9.06 -32.17 -29.86
N PHE A 19 9.25 -33.48 -29.97
CA PHE A 19 9.21 -34.39 -28.83
C PHE A 19 10.33 -34.11 -27.81
N LEU A 20 11.54 -33.83 -28.28
CA LEU A 20 12.66 -33.43 -27.40
C LEU A 20 12.39 -32.11 -26.67
N PHE A 21 11.77 -31.14 -27.36
CA PHE A 21 11.40 -29.85 -26.79
C PHE A 21 10.27 -30.00 -25.75
N ILE A 22 9.21 -30.76 -26.06
CA ILE A 22 8.12 -31.05 -25.13
C ILE A 22 8.63 -31.85 -23.92
N TYR A 23 9.54 -32.81 -24.12
CA TYR A 23 10.15 -33.56 -23.03
C TYR A 23 11.00 -32.67 -22.12
N ARG A 24 11.74 -31.70 -22.68
CA ARG A 24 12.48 -30.70 -21.89
C ARG A 24 11.55 -29.81 -21.08
N LEU A 25 10.48 -29.29 -21.70
CA LEU A 25 9.48 -28.49 -21.01
C LEU A 25 8.78 -29.27 -19.91
N TYR A 26 8.40 -30.53 -20.16
CA TYR A 26 7.81 -31.40 -19.15
C TYR A 26 8.77 -31.66 -17.98
N LYS A 27 10.06 -31.83 -18.27
CA LYS A 27 11.09 -32.03 -17.24
C LYS A 27 11.35 -30.77 -16.41
N GLU A 28 11.39 -29.59 -17.03
CA GLU A 28 11.48 -28.31 -16.30
C GLU A 28 10.23 -28.07 -15.44
N TYR A 29 9.04 -28.34 -15.98
CA TYR A 29 7.78 -28.20 -15.24
C TYR A 29 7.67 -29.19 -14.06
N THR A 30 8.08 -30.45 -14.25
CA THR A 30 8.07 -31.45 -13.18
C THR A 30 9.09 -31.15 -12.09
N ILE A 31 10.27 -30.62 -12.44
CA ILE A 31 11.26 -30.17 -11.46
C ILE A 31 10.73 -28.98 -10.65
N GLU A 32 10.01 -28.04 -11.25
CA GLU A 32 9.33 -26.96 -10.52
C GLU A 32 8.22 -27.48 -9.59
N THR A 33 7.40 -28.44 -10.04
CA THR A 33 6.30 -28.98 -9.20
C THR A 33 6.77 -29.92 -8.09
N ASP A 34 7.83 -30.70 -8.31
CA ASP A 34 8.38 -31.59 -7.28
C ASP A 34 9.17 -30.83 -6.21
N PHE A 35 9.81 -29.70 -6.56
CA PHE A 35 10.46 -28.84 -5.58
C PHE A 35 9.44 -28.16 -4.64
N VAL A 36 8.24 -27.83 -5.15
CA VAL A 36 7.14 -27.27 -4.35
C VAL A 36 6.50 -28.34 -3.45
N ASN A 37 6.44 -29.60 -3.89
CA ASN A 37 5.76 -30.66 -3.15
C ASN A 37 6.66 -31.42 -2.14
N GLN A 38 7.99 -31.37 -2.26
CA GLN A 38 8.90 -32.16 -1.42
C GLN A 38 9.56 -31.42 -0.23
N ILE A 39 9.27 -30.13 0.02
CA ILE A 39 9.99 -29.36 1.05
C ILE A 39 9.17 -29.01 2.32
N LEU A 40 7.88 -29.34 2.43
CA LEU A 40 7.14 -29.07 3.67
C LEU A 40 6.34 -30.28 4.15
N PRO A 41 6.82 -31.05 5.16
CA PRO A 41 5.92 -31.88 5.94
C PRO A 41 4.85 -30.96 6.56
N GLN A 42 3.59 -31.15 6.17
CA GLN A 42 2.43 -30.39 6.64
C GLN A 42 2.20 -30.43 8.17
N SER A 43 2.98 -31.21 8.91
CA SER A 43 2.77 -31.52 10.33
C SER A 43 3.47 -30.60 11.33
N PHE A 44 4.19 -29.56 10.91
CA PHE A 44 4.81 -28.59 11.84
C PHE A 44 4.81 -27.14 11.32
N LEU A 45 3.79 -26.72 10.58
CA LEU A 45 3.57 -25.29 10.40
C LEU A 45 2.95 -24.75 11.69
N PRO A 46 3.65 -23.92 12.49
CA PRO A 46 3.02 -23.27 13.63
C PRO A 46 1.79 -22.52 13.12
N THR A 47 0.63 -22.81 13.70
CA THR A 47 -0.60 -22.08 13.39
C THR A 47 -0.38 -20.64 13.80
N ILE A 48 0.04 -19.80 12.86
CA ILE A 48 0.28 -18.37 13.09
C ILE A 48 -1.03 -17.77 13.61
N LEU A 49 -1.01 -17.23 14.83
CA LEU A 49 -2.15 -16.56 15.41
C LEU A 49 -2.23 -15.14 14.84
N TRP A 50 -3.07 -14.94 13.82
CA TRP A 50 -3.16 -13.65 13.11
C TRP A 50 -3.63 -12.48 13.97
N SER A 51 -4.28 -12.74 15.10
CA SER A 51 -4.69 -11.70 16.05
C SER A 51 -3.54 -11.14 16.88
N SER A 52 -2.38 -11.80 16.94
CA SER A 52 -1.19 -11.31 17.64
C SER A 52 -0.15 -10.65 16.72
N ILE A 53 -0.38 -10.69 15.40
CA ILE A 53 0.52 -10.08 14.42
C ILE A 53 0.29 -8.56 14.39
N ASP A 54 1.37 -7.80 14.56
CA ASP A 54 1.37 -6.39 14.22
C ASP A 54 1.46 -6.23 12.69
N ILE A 55 0.33 -5.90 12.08
CA ILE A 55 0.19 -5.75 10.61
C ILE A 55 0.85 -4.49 10.04
N GLU A 56 1.33 -3.57 10.90
CA GLU A 56 2.03 -2.34 10.54
C GLU A 56 3.52 -2.37 10.94
N ASN A 57 3.91 -3.25 11.86
CA ASN A 57 5.31 -3.56 12.18
C ASN A 57 5.58 -5.06 12.01
N PRO A 58 5.72 -5.51 10.75
CA PRO A 58 5.92 -6.91 10.43
C PRO A 58 7.18 -7.51 11.09
N GLU A 59 7.02 -8.74 11.59
CA GLU A 59 8.13 -9.53 12.15
C GLU A 59 9.07 -10.07 11.06
N ARG A 60 10.25 -10.51 11.51
CA ARG A 60 11.27 -11.14 10.65
C ARG A 60 10.85 -12.59 10.34
N LEU A 61 11.06 -13.02 9.09
CA LEU A 61 10.75 -14.38 8.63
C LEU A 61 11.86 -15.40 8.93
N HIS A 62 13.03 -14.94 9.38
CA HIS A 62 14.20 -15.77 9.69
C HIS A 62 14.68 -16.68 8.53
N ASN A 63 14.28 -16.40 7.29
CA ASN A 63 14.67 -17.10 6.08
C ASN A 63 15.14 -16.07 5.02
N PRO A 64 16.41 -16.13 4.54
CA PRO A 64 16.96 -15.12 3.64
C PRO A 64 16.29 -15.07 2.28
N LEU A 65 15.95 -16.24 1.72
CA LEU A 65 15.22 -16.30 0.45
C LEU A 65 13.83 -15.68 0.62
N ALA A 66 13.12 -16.01 1.70
CA ALA A 66 11.81 -15.43 1.99
C ALA A 66 11.89 -13.91 2.18
N GLU A 67 12.86 -13.38 2.94
CA GLU A 67 13.03 -11.92 3.12
C GLU A 67 13.41 -11.21 1.82
N ARG A 68 14.18 -11.87 0.93
CA ARG A 68 14.51 -11.33 -0.38
C ARG A 68 13.28 -11.29 -1.29
N LEU A 69 12.52 -12.38 -1.35
CA LEU A 69 11.25 -12.44 -2.09
C LEU A 69 10.26 -11.41 -1.55
N ARG A 70 10.17 -11.27 -0.23
CA ARG A 70 9.34 -10.27 0.44
C ARG A 70 9.65 -8.84 -0.01
N LEU A 71 10.94 -8.49 -0.09
CA LEU A 71 11.37 -7.19 -0.62
C LEU A 71 11.08 -7.05 -2.11
N ASN A 72 11.29 -8.10 -2.90
CA ASN A 72 10.95 -8.09 -4.33
C ASN A 72 9.47 -7.83 -4.55
N GLU A 73 8.58 -8.50 -3.81
CA GLU A 73 7.13 -8.31 -3.90
C GLU A 73 6.73 -6.88 -3.49
N LEU A 74 7.33 -6.36 -2.40
CA LEU A 74 7.13 -4.98 -1.97
C LEU A 74 7.53 -3.98 -3.08
N PHE A 75 8.65 -4.21 -3.76
CA PHE A 75 9.16 -3.31 -4.80
C PHE A 75 8.47 -3.49 -6.16
N ALA A 76 7.97 -4.69 -6.46
CA ALA A 76 7.17 -4.96 -7.65
C ALA A 76 5.80 -4.27 -7.55
N SER A 77 5.27 -4.13 -6.33
CA SER A 77 3.99 -3.47 -6.07
C SER A 77 4.13 -1.96 -5.84
N LYS A 78 3.77 -1.15 -6.84
CA LYS A 78 3.66 0.31 -6.66
C LYS A 78 2.54 0.64 -5.66
N GLN A 79 2.82 1.60 -4.77
CA GLN A 79 1.85 2.10 -3.79
C GLN A 79 1.11 3.34 -4.31
N ILE A 80 1.76 4.08 -5.21
CA ILE A 80 1.20 5.20 -5.96
C ILE A 80 1.51 5.00 -7.43
N GLU A 81 0.52 5.32 -8.26
CA GLU A 81 0.70 5.48 -9.69
C GLU A 81 0.71 6.97 -10.06
N CYS A 82 1.75 7.39 -10.77
CA CYS A 82 1.92 8.77 -11.20
C CYS A 82 1.37 8.89 -12.63
N LYS A 83 0.42 9.81 -12.85
CA LYS A 83 -0.16 10.07 -14.18
C LYS A 83 0.90 10.58 -15.15
N ASN A 84 1.80 11.44 -14.66
CA ASN A 84 2.97 11.93 -15.37
C ASN A 84 4.21 11.50 -14.57
N SER A 85 4.94 10.52 -15.07
CA SER A 85 6.21 10.10 -14.46
C SER A 85 7.39 10.70 -15.22
N LEU A 86 8.32 11.32 -14.48
CA LEU A 86 9.61 11.75 -14.99
C LEU A 86 10.65 10.72 -14.58
N ARG A 87 11.27 10.06 -15.56
CA ARG A 87 12.39 9.15 -15.30
C ARG A 87 13.68 9.96 -15.21
N ILE A 88 14.42 9.76 -14.11
CA ILE A 88 15.76 10.34 -13.92
C ILE A 88 16.73 9.18 -13.81
N ALA A 89 17.76 9.19 -14.65
CA ALA A 89 18.67 8.07 -14.75
C ALA A 89 20.08 8.52 -15.09
N ASP A 90 21.04 7.71 -14.68
CA ASP A 90 22.42 7.76 -15.12
C ASP A 90 22.83 6.37 -15.68
N SER A 91 24.13 6.16 -15.92
CA SER A 91 24.62 4.88 -16.44
C SER A 91 24.44 3.67 -15.50
N ARG A 92 24.10 3.90 -14.23
CA ARG A 92 24.07 2.91 -13.12
C ARG A 92 22.76 2.88 -12.34
N GLN A 93 22.02 3.97 -12.30
CA GLN A 93 20.84 4.18 -11.46
C GLN A 93 19.66 4.67 -12.29
N THR A 94 18.45 4.29 -11.89
CA THR A 94 17.20 4.79 -12.50
C THR A 94 16.18 5.01 -11.39
N PHE A 95 15.55 6.18 -11.41
CA PHE A 95 14.50 6.59 -10.49
C PHE A 95 13.33 7.21 -11.25
N VAL A 96 12.20 7.37 -10.55
CA VAL A 96 10.98 8.00 -11.05
C VAL A 96 10.54 9.10 -10.10
N ILE A 97 10.22 10.25 -10.67
CA ILE A 97 9.63 11.42 -9.99
C ILE A 97 8.22 11.65 -10.50
N CYS A 98 7.35 12.14 -9.61
CA CYS A 98 5.91 12.32 -9.82
C CYS A 98 5.52 13.80 -9.78
N PRO A 99 5.88 14.59 -10.81
CA PRO A 99 5.78 16.05 -10.85
C PRO A 99 4.39 16.64 -10.51
N GLU A 100 3.31 15.87 -10.58
CA GLU A 100 1.95 16.37 -10.40
C GLU A 100 1.67 17.11 -9.09
N ILE A 101 2.35 16.74 -8.01
CA ILE A 101 2.06 17.29 -6.67
C ILE A 101 3.17 18.24 -6.20
N HIS A 102 4.41 17.93 -6.55
CA HIS A 102 5.58 18.65 -6.07
C HIS A 102 6.57 18.86 -7.21
N ASN A 103 6.64 20.09 -7.74
CA ASN A 103 7.49 20.46 -8.87
C ASN A 103 8.69 21.35 -8.52
N ASN A 104 8.74 21.88 -7.30
CA ASN A 104 9.79 22.80 -6.90
C ASN A 104 10.75 22.11 -5.94
N PHE A 105 11.94 21.80 -6.44
CA PHE A 105 13.06 21.31 -5.65
C PHE A 105 13.99 22.48 -5.31
N GLU A 106 13.82 23.13 -4.17
CA GLU A 106 14.70 24.24 -3.76
C GLU A 106 15.94 23.74 -3.01
N THR A 107 15.73 22.81 -2.08
CA THR A 107 16.73 22.28 -1.14
C THR A 107 16.87 20.77 -1.27
N GLY A 108 18.09 20.29 -1.47
CA GLY A 108 18.43 18.88 -1.64
C GLY A 108 19.39 18.38 -0.58
N LEU A 109 19.22 17.13 -0.15
CA LEU A 109 20.17 16.39 0.68
C LEU A 109 20.64 15.16 -0.09
N THR A 110 21.95 15.00 -0.26
CA THR A 110 22.54 13.76 -0.77
C THR A 110 23.51 13.20 0.24
N ILE A 111 23.35 11.91 0.58
CA ILE A 111 24.30 11.18 1.42
C ILE A 111 24.73 9.93 0.67
N THR A 112 26.01 9.84 0.33
CA THR A 112 26.59 8.70 -0.39
C THR A 112 27.85 8.16 0.28
N GLY A 113 27.94 6.85 0.47
CA GLY A 113 29.20 6.17 0.82
C GLY A 113 29.98 5.68 -0.40
N ASN A 114 29.45 5.90 -1.60
CA ASN A 114 29.98 5.41 -2.86
C ASN A 114 30.73 6.52 -3.59
N SER A 115 32.06 6.42 -3.66
CA SER A 115 32.91 7.39 -4.36
C SER A 115 32.74 7.37 -5.88
N PHE A 116 32.17 6.29 -6.43
CA PHE A 116 31.95 6.16 -7.88
C PHE A 116 30.61 6.76 -8.36
N SER A 117 29.86 7.43 -7.48
CA SER A 117 28.66 8.16 -7.85
C SER A 117 29.07 9.48 -8.50
N ASN A 118 28.60 9.76 -9.71
CA ASN A 118 29.07 10.89 -10.53
C ASN A 118 28.20 12.15 -10.44
N GLY A 119 27.08 12.12 -9.71
CA GLY A 119 26.22 13.30 -9.52
C GLY A 119 25.26 13.61 -10.68
N ASP A 120 25.17 12.75 -11.71
CA ASP A 120 24.31 12.99 -12.88
C ASP A 120 22.82 13.08 -12.51
N ILE A 121 22.37 12.31 -11.51
CA ILE A 121 21.00 12.35 -11.01
C ILE A 121 20.72 13.71 -10.35
N GLU A 122 21.65 14.18 -9.53
CA GLU A 122 21.56 15.45 -8.81
C GLU A 122 21.53 16.64 -9.78
N ALA A 123 22.38 16.62 -10.81
CA ALA A 123 22.42 17.63 -11.85
C ALA A 123 21.09 17.76 -12.62
N GLN A 124 20.36 16.65 -12.82
CA GLN A 124 19.07 16.64 -13.49
C GLN A 124 17.93 17.27 -12.68
N LEU A 125 18.09 17.48 -11.36
CA LEU A 125 17.03 17.92 -10.46
C LEU A 125 16.89 19.45 -10.34
N ASN A 126 17.80 20.22 -10.95
CA ASN A 126 17.82 21.69 -10.94
C ASN A 126 17.59 22.32 -9.54
N ILE A 127 18.21 21.72 -8.51
CA ILE A 127 18.12 22.17 -7.13
C ILE A 127 19.14 23.27 -6.87
N SER A 128 18.71 24.34 -6.19
CA SER A 128 19.55 25.53 -5.98
C SER A 128 20.43 25.49 -4.73
N LYS A 129 20.09 24.67 -3.73
CA LYS A 129 20.79 24.55 -2.45
C LYS A 129 20.96 23.09 -2.09
N TRP A 130 22.19 22.65 -1.91
CA TRP A 130 22.53 21.28 -1.57
C TRP A 130 23.24 21.20 -0.23
N THR A 131 22.86 20.22 0.59
CA THR A 131 23.71 19.68 1.65
C THR A 131 24.16 18.30 1.20
N VAL A 132 25.47 18.08 1.08
CA VAL A 132 26.01 16.80 0.61
C VAL A 132 26.97 16.18 1.62
N PHE A 133 26.88 14.87 1.72
CA PHE A 133 27.75 14.01 2.51
C PHE A 133 28.36 12.94 1.62
N LEU A 134 29.68 12.94 1.46
CA LEU A 134 30.36 12.12 0.45
C LEU A 134 31.82 11.77 0.85
N PRO A 135 32.41 10.72 0.25
CA PRO A 135 33.84 10.43 0.38
C PRO A 135 34.71 11.53 -0.24
N GLU A 136 35.95 11.69 0.25
CA GLU A 136 36.90 12.73 -0.19
C GLU A 136 37.22 12.69 -1.69
N ASP A 137 37.15 11.51 -2.31
CA ASP A 137 37.44 11.26 -3.73
C ASP A 137 36.21 11.35 -4.64
N SER A 138 35.04 11.76 -4.14
CA SER A 138 33.81 11.83 -4.93
C SER A 138 33.77 13.03 -5.88
N THR A 139 33.31 12.79 -7.12
CA THR A 139 33.16 13.82 -8.16
C THR A 139 31.76 14.42 -8.25
N ILE A 140 30.86 14.13 -7.30
CA ILE A 140 29.47 14.66 -7.33
C ILE A 140 29.47 16.20 -7.38
N ILE A 141 30.36 16.82 -6.60
CA ILE A 141 30.40 18.28 -6.42
C ILE A 141 30.62 19.00 -7.75
N ASP A 142 31.39 18.40 -8.66
CA ASP A 142 31.73 18.98 -9.96
C ASP A 142 30.49 19.21 -10.84
N ASN A 143 29.41 18.48 -10.59
CA ASN A 143 28.17 18.51 -11.36
C ASN A 143 27.02 19.23 -10.65
N LEU A 144 27.21 19.68 -9.41
CA LEU A 144 26.17 20.40 -8.67
C LEU A 144 26.18 21.89 -9.01
N LEU A 145 24.99 22.42 -9.27
CA LEU A 145 24.77 23.86 -9.45
C LEU A 145 24.23 24.48 -8.15
N GLY A 146 24.50 25.77 -7.95
CA GLY A 146 23.97 26.54 -6.83
C GLY A 146 24.87 26.56 -5.59
N ASP A 147 24.26 26.75 -4.42
CA ASP A 147 24.95 26.79 -3.13
C ASP A 147 25.09 25.37 -2.57
N VAL A 148 26.31 24.93 -2.26
CA VAL A 148 26.61 23.54 -1.88
C VAL A 148 27.36 23.52 -0.55
N GLU A 149 26.69 23.03 0.49
CA GLU A 149 27.26 22.70 1.80
C GLU A 149 27.85 21.28 1.73
N VAL A 150 29.17 21.19 1.60
CA VAL A 150 29.90 19.92 1.48
C VAL A 150 30.39 19.42 2.84
N ASN A 151 30.12 18.15 3.14
CA ASN A 151 30.59 17.46 4.33
C ASN A 151 31.29 16.17 3.89
N TYR A 152 32.60 16.09 4.10
CA TYR A 152 33.37 14.91 3.74
C TYR A 152 33.34 13.86 4.86
N PHE A 153 33.21 12.59 4.48
CA PHE A 153 33.48 11.48 5.41
C PHE A 153 34.97 11.26 5.55
N THR A 154 35.60 12.05 6.41
CA THR A 154 37.03 11.93 6.71
C THR A 154 37.33 10.55 7.28
N GLU A 155 38.33 9.88 6.70
CA GLU A 155 38.77 8.56 7.13
C GLU A 155 37.69 7.46 7.05
N LEU A 156 36.72 7.55 6.12
CA LEU A 156 35.65 6.55 5.94
C LEU A 156 36.19 5.11 5.83
N SER A 157 37.37 4.94 5.25
CA SER A 157 38.05 3.63 5.14
C SER A 157 38.49 3.03 6.47
N SER A 158 38.59 3.83 7.53
CA SER A 158 38.94 3.40 8.88
C SER A 158 37.72 3.10 9.75
N TRP A 159 36.52 3.48 9.29
CA TRP A 159 35.28 3.28 10.04
C TRP A 159 34.89 1.80 10.01
N ASP A 160 34.33 1.32 11.11
CA ASP A 160 33.70 0.00 11.22
C ASP A 160 32.16 0.08 11.16
N HIS A 161 31.60 1.28 11.31
CA HIS A 161 30.18 1.57 11.15
C HIS A 161 29.90 3.01 10.74
N TRP A 162 28.63 3.35 10.44
CA TRP A 162 28.24 4.71 10.08
C TRP A 162 28.27 5.64 11.31
N HIS A 163 29.27 6.52 11.37
CA HIS A 163 29.27 7.64 12.32
C HIS A 163 28.30 8.72 11.84
N THR A 164 27.19 8.88 12.57
CA THR A 164 26.05 9.71 12.14
C THR A 164 26.01 11.10 12.77
N TRP A 165 26.90 11.42 13.70
CA TRP A 165 26.82 12.64 14.49
C TRP A 165 26.82 13.92 13.64
N ASP A 166 27.75 14.04 12.67
CA ASP A 166 27.80 15.20 11.77
C ASP A 166 26.56 15.31 10.89
N MET A 167 26.10 14.17 10.35
CA MET A 167 24.86 14.12 9.57
C MET A 167 23.67 14.61 10.40
N GLU A 168 23.56 14.14 11.64
CA GLU A 168 22.48 14.52 12.55
C GLU A 168 22.48 16.02 12.84
N GLN A 169 23.64 16.61 13.15
CA GLN A 169 23.72 18.05 13.38
C GLN A 169 23.33 18.84 12.13
N ALA A 170 23.79 18.39 10.96
CA ALA A 170 23.50 19.08 9.71
C ALA A 170 22.03 18.99 9.30
N VAL A 171 21.31 17.89 9.59
CA VAL A 171 19.89 17.75 9.19
C VAL A 171 18.90 18.25 10.25
N LYS A 172 19.33 18.37 11.51
CA LYS A 172 18.45 18.68 12.64
C LYS A 172 17.72 20.01 12.44
N GLY A 173 16.39 19.93 12.42
CA GLY A 173 15.52 21.10 12.25
C GLY A 173 15.54 21.72 10.85
N LYS A 174 16.26 21.14 9.88
CA LYS A 174 16.21 21.56 8.47
C LYS A 174 15.01 20.94 7.75
N THR A 175 14.65 21.55 6.62
CA THR A 175 13.64 21.07 5.68
C THR A 175 14.29 20.90 4.31
N PHE A 176 14.17 19.72 3.75
CA PHE A 176 14.63 19.41 2.39
C PHE A 176 13.41 19.20 1.51
N SER A 177 13.46 19.67 0.26
CA SER A 177 12.47 19.32 -0.76
C SER A 177 12.74 17.95 -1.37
N PHE A 178 14.01 17.53 -1.37
CA PHE A 178 14.49 16.29 -1.97
C PHE A 178 15.58 15.65 -1.11
N MET A 179 15.59 14.32 -1.02
CA MET A 179 16.64 13.55 -0.36
C MET A 179 17.10 12.37 -1.23
N LYS A 180 18.39 12.08 -1.27
CA LYS A 180 18.96 10.86 -1.86
C LYS A 180 19.88 10.18 -0.86
N PHE A 181 19.65 8.90 -0.62
CA PHE A 181 20.45 8.05 0.26
C PHE A 181 21.07 6.89 -0.54
N GLU A 182 22.41 6.88 -0.61
CA GLU A 182 23.23 5.81 -1.17
C GLU A 182 24.26 5.38 -0.10
N LEU A 183 23.78 4.74 0.97
CA LEU A 183 24.59 4.40 2.13
C LEU A 183 25.44 3.12 1.96
N TYR A 184 25.59 2.64 0.72
CA TYR A 184 26.53 1.58 0.41
C TYR A 184 27.95 2.14 0.40
N THR A 185 28.87 1.41 1.01
CA THR A 185 30.31 1.69 0.97
C THR A 185 31.08 0.37 0.87
N PRO A 186 32.20 0.32 0.12
CA PRO A 186 33.04 -0.86 0.06
C PRO A 186 33.88 -1.08 1.33
N TYR A 187 33.99 -0.09 2.22
CA TYR A 187 34.94 -0.12 3.33
C TYR A 187 34.52 -0.96 4.53
N PHE A 188 33.22 -1.10 4.76
CA PHE A 188 32.70 -1.92 5.85
C PHE A 188 31.36 -2.55 5.48
N GLU A 189 31.16 -3.78 5.95
CA GLU A 189 29.91 -4.53 5.76
C GLU A 189 28.86 -4.04 6.76
N ASN A 190 28.15 -2.94 6.44
CA ASN A 190 27.17 -2.41 7.39
C ASN A 190 25.72 -2.77 7.13
N TYR A 191 25.08 -3.18 8.23
CA TYR A 191 23.69 -3.64 8.30
C TYR A 191 22.77 -2.57 8.90
N ASP A 192 23.31 -1.43 9.30
CA ASP A 192 22.63 -0.34 10.01
C ASP A 192 22.06 0.76 9.08
N GLN A 193 22.26 0.67 7.76
CA GLN A 193 21.80 1.68 6.79
C GLN A 193 20.32 2.05 6.99
N PRO A 194 19.39 1.08 7.23
CA PRO A 194 18.01 1.44 7.53
C PRO A 194 17.86 2.26 8.82
N SER A 195 18.70 2.00 9.82
CA SER A 195 18.69 2.74 11.10
C SER A 195 19.22 4.16 10.96
N VAL A 196 20.23 4.37 10.10
CA VAL A 196 20.76 5.70 9.76
C VAL A 196 19.64 6.55 9.16
N ILE A 197 18.94 6.03 8.14
CA ILE A 197 17.79 6.71 7.52
C ILE A 197 16.72 7.02 8.57
N ARG A 198 16.34 6.07 9.43
CA ARG A 198 15.38 6.32 10.52
C ARG A 198 15.81 7.45 11.45
N LYS A 199 17.09 7.50 11.80
CA LYS A 199 17.63 8.50 12.73
C LYS A 199 17.56 9.90 12.12
N LEU A 200 18.03 10.05 10.88
CA LEU A 200 18.02 11.32 10.17
C LEU A 200 16.60 11.85 9.96
N LEU A 201 15.68 11.00 9.51
CA LEU A 201 14.29 11.40 9.26
C LEU A 201 13.50 11.79 10.52
N LYS A 202 13.95 11.36 11.71
CA LYS A 202 13.37 11.82 12.98
C LYS A 202 13.82 13.23 13.39
N LEU A 203 14.94 13.70 12.84
CA LEU A 203 15.53 14.99 13.19
C LEU A 203 15.09 16.12 12.25
N LEU A 204 14.53 15.79 11.09
CA LEU A 204 13.99 16.77 10.14
C LEU A 204 12.82 17.53 10.73
N LYS A 205 12.72 18.82 10.39
CA LYS A 205 11.56 19.66 10.76
C LYS A 205 10.30 19.23 10.01
N MET A 206 10.45 18.88 8.73
CA MET A 206 9.38 18.40 7.86
C MET A 206 9.91 17.28 6.96
N PRO A 207 9.07 16.30 6.57
CA PRO A 207 9.46 15.32 5.56
C PRO A 207 9.71 16.02 4.23
N ALA A 208 10.67 15.52 3.46
CA ALA A 208 10.85 15.96 2.08
C ALA A 208 9.71 15.46 1.21
N ASN A 209 9.55 16.13 0.07
CA ASN A 209 8.56 15.73 -0.93
C ASN A 209 8.99 14.43 -1.63
N TYR A 210 10.29 14.22 -1.80
CA TYR A 210 10.83 13.03 -2.46
C TYR A 210 12.04 12.48 -1.73
N MET A 211 12.16 11.15 -1.82
CA MET A 211 13.30 10.41 -1.29
C MET A 211 13.71 9.33 -2.29
N LEU A 212 14.98 9.34 -2.67
CA LEU A 212 15.59 8.27 -3.47
C LEU A 212 16.48 7.42 -2.58
N ILE A 213 16.40 6.10 -2.71
CA ILE A 213 17.22 5.17 -1.93
C ILE A 213 17.85 4.17 -2.88
N THR A 214 19.18 4.05 -2.83
CA THR A 214 19.91 2.95 -3.45
C THR A 214 20.23 1.91 -2.38
N ILE A 215 19.72 0.69 -2.56
CA ILE A 215 19.98 -0.45 -1.69
C ILE A 215 20.95 -1.38 -2.38
N HIS A 216 22.01 -1.78 -1.69
CA HIS A 216 22.90 -2.85 -2.13
C HIS A 216 22.70 -4.09 -1.27
N VAL A 217 22.24 -5.17 -1.88
CA VAL A 217 22.14 -6.49 -1.24
C VAL A 217 23.32 -7.34 -1.71
N PRO A 218 24.29 -7.65 -0.84
CA PRO A 218 25.38 -8.53 -1.19
C PRO A 218 24.90 -9.97 -1.46
N PRO A 219 25.68 -10.77 -2.21
CA PRO A 219 25.43 -12.19 -2.35
C PRO A 219 25.82 -12.85 -1.02
N ASP A 220 24.86 -13.08 -0.13
CA ASP A 220 25.19 -13.66 1.17
C ASP A 220 24.07 -14.52 1.73
N ASP A 221 24.47 -15.67 2.27
CA ASP A 221 23.61 -16.68 2.91
C ASP A 221 23.66 -16.60 4.44
N ASN A 222 24.51 -15.73 4.99
CA ASN A 222 24.70 -15.61 6.42
C ASN A 222 23.53 -14.91 7.13
N ASP A 223 23.46 -15.08 8.46
CA ASP A 223 22.44 -14.43 9.30
C ASP A 223 22.45 -12.90 9.21
N LYS A 224 23.58 -12.32 8.80
CA LYS A 224 23.71 -10.87 8.66
C LYS A 224 22.96 -10.37 7.42
N GLY A 225 23.03 -11.07 6.28
CA GLY A 225 22.23 -10.78 5.09
C GLY A 225 20.72 -10.82 5.36
N LYS A 226 20.27 -11.82 6.13
CA LYS A 226 18.87 -11.95 6.58
C LYS A 226 18.40 -10.71 7.35
N ARG A 227 19.24 -10.24 8.29
CA ARG A 227 18.95 -9.07 9.12
C ARG A 227 18.75 -7.82 8.25
N VAL A 228 19.63 -7.56 7.28
CA VAL A 228 19.52 -6.38 6.39
C VAL A 228 18.23 -6.39 5.58
N LEU A 229 17.88 -7.52 4.97
CA LEU A 229 16.66 -7.61 4.16
C LEU A 229 15.42 -7.30 5.02
N SER A 230 15.35 -7.89 6.21
CA SER A 230 14.23 -7.65 7.14
C SER A 230 14.15 -6.19 7.62
N GLU A 231 15.30 -5.55 7.87
CA GLU A 231 15.34 -4.15 8.34
C GLU A 231 14.98 -3.15 7.24
N TRP A 232 15.34 -3.43 5.98
CA TRP A 232 14.85 -2.66 4.83
C TRP A 232 13.34 -2.78 4.70
N TYR A 233 12.79 -3.99 4.73
CA TYR A 233 11.34 -4.19 4.60
C TYR A 233 10.57 -3.45 5.70
N ARG A 234 11.05 -3.56 6.95
CA ARG A 234 10.48 -2.82 8.09
C ARG A 234 10.67 -1.32 7.97
N LEU A 235 11.76 -0.83 7.35
CA LEU A 235 11.94 0.59 7.08
C LEU A 235 10.87 1.10 6.13
N PHE A 236 10.60 0.41 5.02
CA PHE A 236 9.58 0.83 4.07
C PHE A 236 8.17 0.84 4.67
N TYR A 237 7.87 -0.14 5.53
CA TYR A 237 6.63 -0.12 6.33
C TYR A 237 6.52 1.12 7.20
N TRP A 238 7.58 1.42 7.96
CA TRP A 238 7.61 2.62 8.79
C TRP A 238 7.57 3.91 7.97
N LEU A 239 8.25 3.96 6.81
CA LEU A 239 8.19 5.10 5.91
C LEU A 239 6.76 5.37 5.46
N PHE A 240 6.02 4.32 5.13
CA PHE A 240 4.63 4.42 4.68
C PHE A 240 3.65 4.80 5.79
N PHE A 241 3.66 4.07 6.91
CA PHE A 241 2.67 4.24 7.97
C PHE A 241 2.96 5.41 8.92
N GLU A 242 4.24 5.74 9.15
CA GLU A 242 4.66 6.72 10.18
C GLU A 242 5.29 7.99 9.60
N LYS A 243 5.71 7.98 8.33
CA LYS A 243 6.39 9.12 7.69
C LYS A 243 5.74 9.59 6.39
N ASP A 244 4.59 9.05 6.05
CA ASP A 244 3.80 9.44 4.89
C ASP A 244 4.55 9.31 3.55
N TYR A 245 5.45 8.34 3.40
CA TYR A 245 6.15 8.07 2.14
C TYR A 245 5.64 6.81 1.46
N ALA A 246 5.30 6.91 0.18
CA ALA A 246 4.91 5.75 -0.62
C ALA A 246 5.91 5.52 -1.76
N ILE A 247 6.08 4.25 -2.11
CA ILE A 247 6.89 3.83 -3.25
C ILE A 247 6.15 4.19 -4.55
N SER A 248 6.76 5.07 -5.33
CA SER A 248 6.28 5.46 -6.67
C SER A 248 6.97 4.66 -7.78
N GLY A 249 8.16 4.12 -7.52
CA GLY A 249 8.88 3.28 -8.46
C GLY A 249 10.07 2.55 -7.82
N ALA A 250 10.38 1.37 -8.34
CA ALA A 250 11.53 0.58 -7.92
C ALA A 250 12.15 -0.09 -9.15
N TYR A 251 13.46 0.07 -9.32
CA TYR A 251 14.21 -0.52 -10.42
C TYR A 251 15.31 -1.42 -9.89
N PRO A 252 15.26 -2.73 -10.15
CA PRO A 252 16.36 -3.62 -9.83
C PRO A 252 17.48 -3.48 -10.87
N SER A 253 18.73 -3.62 -10.43
CA SER A 253 19.88 -3.91 -11.29
C SER A 253 20.65 -5.12 -10.72
N GLY A 254 21.02 -6.05 -11.61
CA GLY A 254 21.54 -7.38 -11.25
C GLY A 254 20.44 -8.46 -11.18
N SER A 255 20.74 -9.58 -10.52
CA SER A 255 19.84 -10.76 -10.49
C SER A 255 19.14 -10.90 -9.14
N CYS A 256 18.14 -10.05 -8.93
CA CYS A 256 17.43 -9.88 -7.66
C CYS A 256 16.52 -11.05 -7.26
N GLY A 257 16.33 -12.05 -8.13
CA GLY A 257 15.56 -13.27 -7.84
C GLY A 257 16.37 -14.42 -7.24
N PHE A 258 17.70 -14.34 -7.19
CA PHE A 258 18.57 -15.43 -6.74
C PHE A 258 19.35 -15.05 -5.50
N GLN A 259 19.46 -15.96 -4.54
CA GLN A 259 20.13 -15.75 -3.25
C GLN A 259 21.64 -15.56 -3.37
N SER A 260 22.28 -16.28 -4.29
CA SER A 260 23.73 -16.28 -4.51
C SER A 260 24.25 -15.10 -5.33
N GLN A 261 23.39 -14.15 -5.71
CA GLN A 261 23.77 -13.03 -6.57
C GLN A 261 23.56 -11.69 -5.86
N SER A 262 24.44 -10.73 -6.18
CA SER A 262 24.27 -9.36 -5.73
C SER A 262 23.07 -8.73 -6.43
N CYS A 263 22.37 -7.88 -5.70
CA CYS A 263 21.25 -7.13 -6.24
C CYS A 263 21.34 -5.70 -5.77
N ARG A 264 20.98 -4.78 -6.64
CA ARG A 264 20.80 -3.38 -6.32
C ARG A 264 19.38 -2.97 -6.60
N TYR A 265 18.78 -2.21 -5.69
CA TYR A 265 17.47 -1.63 -5.90
C TYR A 265 17.56 -0.11 -5.86
N HIS A 266 16.98 0.53 -6.85
CA HIS A 266 16.83 1.99 -6.93
C HIS A 266 15.37 2.32 -6.65
N ILE A 267 15.10 2.75 -5.42
CA ILE A 267 13.76 2.99 -4.92
C ILE A 267 13.46 4.48 -4.94
N SER A 268 12.32 4.82 -5.52
CA SER A 268 11.76 6.18 -5.53
C SER A 268 10.58 6.22 -4.58
N LEU A 269 10.64 7.14 -3.61
CA LEU A 269 9.53 7.42 -2.71
C LEU A 269 9.08 8.87 -2.86
N VAL A 270 7.79 9.08 -2.66
CA VAL A 270 7.16 10.40 -2.64
C VAL A 270 6.36 10.55 -1.35
N ASN A 271 6.35 11.77 -0.80
CA ASN A 271 5.42 12.11 0.26
C ASN A 271 3.99 11.98 -0.28
N HIS A 272 3.21 11.08 0.29
CA HIS A 272 1.92 10.71 -0.26
C HIS A 272 0.76 11.62 0.17
N LYS A 273 1.03 12.64 0.99
CA LYS A 273 0.02 13.64 1.36
C LYS A 273 -0.49 14.36 0.13
N GLY A 274 -1.80 14.23 -0.12
CA GLY A 274 -2.47 14.86 -1.25
C GLY A 274 -2.60 13.98 -2.50
N PHE A 275 -2.06 12.75 -2.49
CA PHE A 275 -2.38 11.77 -3.53
C PHE A 275 -3.79 11.19 -3.29
N PRO A 276 -4.64 11.10 -4.34
CA PRO A 276 -6.02 10.66 -4.19
C PRO A 276 -6.17 9.13 -4.07
N THR A 277 -5.19 8.38 -4.58
CA THR A 277 -5.25 6.91 -4.66
C THR A 277 -3.95 6.33 -4.14
N LEU A 278 -4.07 5.49 -3.13
CA LEU A 278 -2.97 4.87 -2.40
C LEU A 278 -3.30 3.41 -2.15
N THR A 279 -2.27 2.56 -2.19
CA THR A 279 -2.38 1.17 -1.73
C THR A 279 -1.35 0.91 -0.64
N ALA A 280 -1.72 0.10 0.35
CA ALA A 280 -0.80 -0.25 1.43
C ALA A 280 0.41 -1.07 0.90
N PRO A 281 1.54 -1.09 1.61
CA PRO A 281 2.64 -2.01 1.33
C PRO A 281 2.18 -3.47 1.35
N VAL A 282 2.80 -4.29 0.51
CA VAL A 282 2.59 -5.75 0.47
C VAL A 282 2.94 -6.38 1.80
N PHE A 283 2.00 -7.14 2.40
CA PHE A 283 2.20 -7.86 3.65
C PHE A 283 2.71 -9.27 3.45
N GLY A 284 3.82 -9.59 4.13
CA GLY A 284 4.48 -10.88 3.97
C GLY A 284 4.91 -11.05 2.52
N LEU A 285 4.60 -12.20 1.92
CA LEU A 285 4.88 -12.48 0.51
C LEU A 285 3.76 -11.99 -0.43
N GLY A 286 2.76 -11.26 0.08
CA GLY A 286 1.70 -10.67 -0.74
C GLY A 286 0.72 -11.69 -1.31
N SER A 287 0.69 -12.91 -0.77
CA SER A 287 -0.29 -13.90 -1.21
C SER A 287 -1.72 -13.44 -0.87
N PRO A 288 -2.73 -13.82 -1.67
CA PRO A 288 -4.13 -13.52 -1.37
C PRO A 288 -4.56 -13.98 0.03
N ILE A 289 -3.97 -15.08 0.51
CA ILE A 289 -4.24 -15.62 1.86
C ILE A 289 -3.69 -14.68 2.94
N GLU A 290 -2.45 -14.18 2.80
CA GLU A 290 -1.86 -13.27 3.77
C GLU A 290 -2.60 -11.94 3.82
N GLU A 291 -2.91 -11.34 2.66
CA GLU A 291 -3.61 -10.05 2.60
C GLU A 291 -5.07 -10.17 3.08
N LYS A 292 -5.75 -11.28 2.77
CA LYS A 292 -7.07 -11.57 3.35
C LYS A 292 -7.00 -11.66 4.87
N LYS A 293 -6.02 -12.37 5.41
CA LYS A 293 -5.88 -12.51 6.87
C LYS A 293 -5.47 -11.21 7.54
N ARG A 294 -4.64 -10.37 6.90
CA ARG A 294 -4.35 -9.00 7.33
C ARG A 294 -5.62 -8.16 7.41
N LEU A 295 -6.45 -8.19 6.36
CA LEU A 295 -7.74 -7.50 6.33
C LEU A 295 -8.66 -7.99 7.46
N ILE A 296 -8.82 -9.31 7.61
CA ILE A 296 -9.61 -9.91 8.69
C ILE A 296 -9.09 -9.50 10.07
N SER A 297 -7.77 -9.43 10.27
CA SER A 297 -7.17 -9.00 11.52
C SER A 297 -7.54 -7.55 11.85
N GLU A 298 -7.41 -6.62 10.88
CA GLU A 298 -7.86 -5.23 11.01
C GLU A 298 -9.36 -5.14 11.29
N MET A 299 -10.17 -5.99 10.65
CA MET A 299 -11.62 -6.05 10.84
C MET A 299 -12.03 -6.63 12.20
N SER A 300 -11.26 -7.55 12.75
CA SER A 300 -11.62 -8.31 13.95
C SER A 300 -11.06 -7.71 15.25
N THR A 301 -10.19 -6.69 15.17
CA THR A 301 -9.66 -6.03 16.38
C THR A 301 -10.81 -5.40 17.17
N ARG A 302 -11.12 -5.97 18.35
CA ARG A 302 -12.28 -5.59 19.16
C ARG A 302 -11.93 -4.43 20.09
N LYS A 303 -12.66 -3.32 19.95
CA LYS A 303 -12.76 -2.25 20.95
C LYS A 303 -14.24 -1.93 21.12
N ASP A 304 -14.95 -2.79 21.84
CA ASP A 304 -16.41 -2.65 22.04
C ASP A 304 -16.67 -1.47 23.01
N ASN A 305 -16.63 -0.26 22.47
CA ASN A 305 -16.76 0.99 23.22
C ASN A 305 -18.22 1.51 23.28
N CYS A 306 -19.16 0.75 22.72
CA CYS A 306 -20.57 1.12 22.61
C CYS A 306 -21.51 -0.09 22.76
N PHE A 307 -22.80 0.18 23.01
CA PHE A 307 -23.85 -0.83 22.93
C PHE A 307 -24.22 -1.05 21.46
N VAL A 308 -23.94 -2.25 20.95
CA VAL A 308 -24.11 -2.61 19.53
C VAL A 308 -25.51 -3.19 19.30
N ILE A 309 -26.29 -2.57 18.42
CA ILE A 309 -27.53 -3.10 17.88
C ILE A 309 -27.18 -4.08 16.76
N LYS A 310 -27.66 -5.32 16.90
CA LYS A 310 -27.48 -6.38 15.91
C LYS A 310 -28.75 -6.54 15.08
N SER A 311 -28.57 -6.82 13.79
CA SER A 311 -29.65 -7.04 12.83
C SER A 311 -29.13 -7.91 11.70
N GLU A 312 -29.97 -8.79 11.17
CA GLU A 312 -29.64 -9.57 9.97
C GLU A 312 -29.75 -8.71 8.70
N ASP A 313 -30.74 -7.81 8.66
CA ASP A 313 -31.06 -6.97 7.51
C ASP A 313 -30.29 -5.64 7.49
N PHE A 314 -29.69 -5.24 8.59
CA PHE A 314 -28.98 -3.96 8.70
C PHE A 314 -27.53 -4.19 9.14
N PRO A 315 -26.59 -3.33 8.73
CA PRO A 315 -25.30 -3.28 9.39
C PRO A 315 -25.47 -3.11 10.89
N HIS A 316 -24.64 -3.80 11.68
CA HIS A 316 -24.61 -3.55 13.12
C HIS A 316 -24.22 -2.09 13.35
N PHE A 317 -24.73 -1.44 14.39
CA PHE A 317 -24.37 -0.05 14.69
C PHE A 317 -24.45 0.22 16.19
N CYS A 318 -23.89 1.35 16.63
CA CYS A 318 -23.94 1.76 18.03
C CYS A 318 -25.25 2.49 18.31
N ALA A 319 -25.93 2.15 19.40
CA ALA A 319 -27.18 2.83 19.78
C ALA A 319 -27.01 4.27 20.31
N ARG A 320 -25.77 4.77 20.46
CA ARG A 320 -25.50 6.05 21.13
C ARG A 320 -25.90 7.23 20.24
N ASN A 321 -26.51 8.25 20.84
CA ASN A 321 -26.77 9.58 20.26
C ASN A 321 -27.74 9.64 19.08
N LEU A 322 -28.57 8.61 18.86
CA LEU A 322 -29.66 8.69 17.89
C LEU A 322 -30.90 9.31 18.54
N LEU A 323 -31.27 10.48 18.04
CA LEU A 323 -32.46 11.24 18.42
C LEU A 323 -33.51 11.13 17.32
N LYS A 324 -34.72 11.62 17.60
CA LYS A 324 -35.85 11.58 16.67
C LYS A 324 -35.56 12.34 15.36
N ASP A 325 -34.80 13.43 15.44
CA ASP A 325 -34.38 14.30 14.33
C ASP A 325 -33.06 13.86 13.66
N SER A 326 -32.46 12.77 14.11
CA SER A 326 -31.20 12.26 13.55
C SER A 326 -31.33 11.94 12.06
N GLN A 327 -30.27 12.24 11.30
CA GLN A 327 -30.18 11.94 9.88
C GLN A 327 -29.47 10.60 9.68
N VAL A 328 -30.22 9.59 9.27
CA VAL A 328 -29.70 8.24 8.99
C VAL A 328 -29.70 8.01 7.48
N VAL A 329 -28.56 7.55 6.95
CA VAL A 329 -28.42 7.17 5.55
C VAL A 329 -28.05 5.70 5.49
N LEU A 330 -28.86 4.90 4.80
CA LEU A 330 -28.61 3.49 4.52
C LEU A 330 -28.38 3.29 3.02
N ILE A 331 -27.26 2.65 2.66
CA ILE A 331 -26.91 2.28 1.30
C ILE A 331 -26.90 0.75 1.20
N ARG A 332 -27.68 0.19 0.27
CA ARG A 332 -27.85 -1.25 0.05
C ARG A 332 -28.45 -1.47 -1.35
N TYR A 333 -28.02 -2.45 -2.14
CA TYR A 333 -28.73 -2.80 -3.41
C TYR A 333 -29.45 -4.16 -3.37
N GLY A 334 -29.32 -4.92 -2.29
CA GLY A 334 -30.05 -6.18 -2.10
C GLY A 334 -31.49 -5.95 -1.65
N LYS A 335 -32.37 -6.93 -1.90
CA LYS A 335 -33.79 -6.88 -1.47
C LYS A 335 -33.92 -6.62 0.03
N LEU A 336 -34.72 -5.60 0.39
CA LEU A 336 -35.10 -5.34 1.78
C LEU A 336 -36.41 -6.08 2.09
N THR A 337 -36.39 -7.02 3.02
CA THR A 337 -37.61 -7.50 3.65
C THR A 337 -38.08 -6.44 4.64
N VAL A 338 -39.15 -5.74 4.28
CA VAL A 338 -39.62 -4.53 4.96
C VAL A 338 -40.11 -4.70 6.43
N PRO A 339 -40.38 -5.88 7.02
CA PRO A 339 -40.76 -5.89 8.44
C PRO A 339 -39.63 -5.71 9.47
N ASN A 340 -38.35 -5.61 9.07
CA ASN A 340 -37.22 -5.76 10.00
C ASN A 340 -36.38 -4.49 10.30
N ILE A 341 -36.95 -3.28 10.20
CA ILE A 341 -36.23 -2.07 10.66
C ILE A 341 -36.00 -2.17 12.18
N PRO A 342 -34.75 -2.08 12.68
CA PRO A 342 -34.47 -2.12 14.12
C PRO A 342 -35.29 -1.08 14.90
N GLU A 343 -35.85 -1.46 16.06
CA GLU A 343 -36.75 -0.62 16.87
C GLU A 343 -36.17 0.77 17.19
N VAL A 344 -34.85 0.86 17.36
CA VAL A 344 -34.14 2.13 17.61
C VAL A 344 -34.29 3.10 16.43
N LEU A 345 -34.27 2.60 15.20
CA LEU A 345 -34.40 3.41 13.98
C LEU A 345 -35.87 3.74 13.67
N GLN A 346 -36.84 2.93 14.12
CA GLN A 346 -38.27 3.20 13.89
C GLN A 346 -38.74 4.52 14.52
N LYS A 347 -38.02 5.02 15.55
CA LYS A 347 -38.31 6.28 16.24
C LYS A 347 -37.78 7.51 15.53
N ILE A 348 -36.99 7.34 14.46
CA ILE A 348 -36.36 8.41 13.71
C ILE A 348 -37.32 8.89 12.62
N ASP A 349 -37.49 10.20 12.49
CA ASP A 349 -38.47 10.81 11.58
C ASP A 349 -38.11 10.59 10.10
N LYS A 350 -36.82 10.49 9.78
CA LYS A 350 -36.36 10.40 8.39
C LYS A 350 -35.11 9.53 8.24
N ILE A 351 -35.28 8.39 7.58
CA ILE A 351 -34.21 7.48 7.16
C ILE A 351 -34.11 7.58 5.64
N HIS A 352 -32.92 7.90 5.13
CA HIS A 352 -32.64 7.95 3.70
C HIS A 352 -32.13 6.59 3.22
N LEU A 353 -32.91 5.90 2.39
CA LEU A 353 -32.54 4.63 1.79
C LEU A 353 -32.05 4.85 0.36
N VAL A 354 -30.76 4.68 0.12
CA VAL A 354 -30.12 4.78 -1.20
C VAL A 354 -29.99 3.39 -1.80
N GLN A 355 -30.77 3.14 -2.85
CA GLN A 355 -30.72 1.89 -3.61
C GLN A 355 -31.36 2.09 -5.00
N PRO A 356 -30.89 1.37 -6.04
CA PRO A 356 -31.44 1.52 -7.38
C PRO A 356 -32.82 0.86 -7.55
N GLU A 357 -33.05 -0.30 -6.92
CA GLU A 357 -34.27 -1.08 -7.08
C GLU A 357 -35.49 -0.39 -6.47
N HIS A 358 -36.65 -0.54 -7.11
CA HIS A 358 -37.93 -0.07 -6.58
C HIS A 358 -38.40 -0.99 -5.45
N LEU A 359 -38.69 -0.43 -4.27
CA LEU A 359 -39.33 -1.15 -3.18
C LEU A 359 -40.77 -0.70 -2.98
N SER A 360 -41.67 -1.66 -2.83
CA SER A 360 -43.05 -1.42 -2.44
C SER A 360 -43.20 -1.54 -0.92
N ASN A 361 -44.16 -0.84 -0.33
CA ASN A 361 -44.54 -0.92 1.08
C ASN A 361 -43.51 -0.40 2.10
N LEU A 362 -42.70 0.60 1.75
CA LEU A 362 -41.77 1.19 2.70
C LEU A 362 -42.47 1.91 3.85
N PRO A 363 -41.91 1.89 5.08
CA PRO A 363 -42.44 2.66 6.20
C PRO A 363 -42.42 4.16 5.92
N HIS A 364 -43.34 4.90 6.51
CA HIS A 364 -43.56 6.33 6.25
C HIS A 364 -42.34 7.20 6.59
N ASN A 365 -41.48 6.75 7.50
CA ASN A 365 -40.26 7.45 7.90
C ASN A 365 -39.06 7.12 6.99
N VAL A 366 -39.24 6.32 5.93
CA VAL A 366 -38.18 5.97 4.97
C VAL A 366 -38.36 6.77 3.68
N ASN A 367 -37.38 7.62 3.38
CA ASN A 367 -37.25 8.31 2.10
C ASN A 367 -36.38 7.49 1.15
N HIS A 368 -36.97 6.96 0.09
CA HIS A 368 -36.27 6.13 -0.89
C HIS A 368 -35.66 6.96 -2.02
N ILE A 369 -34.33 6.85 -2.17
CA ILE A 369 -33.55 7.52 -3.20
C ILE A 369 -33.12 6.46 -4.22
N ARG A 370 -33.73 6.52 -5.41
CA ARG A 370 -33.59 5.52 -6.49
C ARG A 370 -32.36 5.74 -7.36
N VAL A 371 -31.17 5.52 -6.80
CA VAL A 371 -29.88 5.64 -7.49
C VAL A 371 -28.89 4.62 -6.95
N GLY A 372 -27.95 4.20 -7.79
CA GLY A 372 -26.71 3.58 -7.35
C GLY A 372 -25.65 4.62 -7.01
N VAL A 373 -24.65 4.17 -6.28
CA VAL A 373 -23.46 4.91 -5.83
C VAL A 373 -22.26 4.48 -6.66
N ALA A 374 -21.52 5.44 -7.20
CA ALA A 374 -20.23 5.20 -7.85
C ALA A 374 -19.30 6.41 -7.73
N ILE A 375 -18.00 6.12 -7.57
CA ILE A 375 -16.95 7.15 -7.52
C ILE A 375 -16.60 7.70 -8.92
N ASN A 376 -16.77 6.86 -9.94
CA ASN A 376 -16.45 7.20 -11.32
C ASN A 376 -17.59 8.00 -11.94
N LYS A 377 -17.29 8.95 -12.83
CA LYS A 377 -18.28 9.72 -13.61
C LYS A 377 -19.19 8.87 -14.52
N ALA A 378 -19.20 7.55 -14.36
CA ALA A 378 -20.20 6.69 -14.96
C ALA A 378 -21.56 7.18 -14.48
N GLU A 379 -22.40 7.61 -15.41
CA GLU A 379 -23.74 8.10 -15.09
C GLU A 379 -24.72 6.93 -14.96
N GLU A 380 -24.33 5.74 -15.42
CA GLU A 380 -25.15 4.54 -15.51
C GLU A 380 -24.35 3.27 -15.19
N SER A 381 -25.05 2.22 -14.74
CA SER A 381 -24.50 0.88 -14.52
C SER A 381 -24.01 0.24 -15.82
N PRO A 382 -23.15 -0.80 -15.78
CA PRO A 382 -22.63 -1.45 -17.00
C PRO A 382 -23.71 -1.98 -17.95
N ASP A 383 -24.86 -2.38 -17.40
CA ASP A 383 -26.05 -2.84 -18.13
C ASP A 383 -27.06 -1.71 -18.43
N GLN A 384 -26.74 -0.46 -18.08
CA GLN A 384 -27.58 0.74 -18.23
C GLN A 384 -28.93 0.66 -17.52
N SER A 385 -29.10 -0.27 -16.58
CA SER A 385 -30.37 -0.45 -15.87
C SER A 385 -30.57 0.58 -14.76
N TRP A 386 -29.47 1.14 -14.22
CA TRP A 386 -29.50 2.05 -13.08
C TRP A 386 -28.68 3.31 -13.34
N ARG A 387 -29.14 4.42 -12.74
CA ARG A 387 -28.38 5.66 -12.67
C ARG A 387 -27.39 5.62 -11.51
N LEU A 388 -26.16 6.02 -11.76
CA LEU A 388 -25.10 6.11 -10.76
C LEU A 388 -24.79 7.57 -10.42
N GLU A 389 -24.61 7.86 -9.13
CA GLU A 389 -24.20 9.17 -8.62
C GLU A 389 -23.23 9.01 -7.45
N SER A 390 -22.29 9.94 -7.26
CA SER A 390 -21.46 9.93 -6.05
C SER A 390 -22.29 10.24 -4.80
N LEU A 391 -21.86 9.72 -3.64
CA LEU A 391 -22.48 10.00 -2.35
C LEU A 391 -22.57 11.50 -2.08
N GLU A 392 -21.52 12.26 -2.40
CA GLU A 392 -21.53 13.71 -2.25
C GLU A 392 -22.69 14.36 -3.03
N LYS A 393 -22.92 13.93 -4.28
CA LYS A 393 -24.01 14.45 -5.13
C LYS A 393 -25.37 14.06 -4.59
N ILE A 394 -25.53 12.81 -4.12
CA ILE A 394 -26.76 12.31 -3.50
C ILE A 394 -27.12 13.13 -2.26
N LEU A 395 -26.17 13.31 -1.35
CA LEU A 395 -26.39 14.06 -0.11
C LEU A 395 -26.74 15.52 -0.36
N ASN A 396 -26.05 16.17 -1.31
CA ASN A 396 -26.34 17.56 -1.68
C ASN A 396 -27.74 17.71 -2.27
N LYS A 397 -28.18 16.81 -3.17
CA LYS A 397 -29.55 16.83 -3.74
C LYS A 397 -30.65 16.65 -2.70
N GLN A 398 -30.36 15.91 -1.64
CA GLN A 398 -31.29 15.65 -0.54
C GLN A 398 -31.20 16.69 0.57
N ASN A 399 -30.37 17.73 0.41
CA ASN A 399 -30.08 18.76 1.42
C ASN A 399 -29.63 18.16 2.78
N ILE A 400 -28.85 17.08 2.73
CA ILE A 400 -28.30 16.43 3.93
C ILE A 400 -26.95 17.06 4.26
N SER A 401 -26.93 17.94 5.26
CA SER A 401 -25.71 18.64 5.71
C SER A 401 -24.96 17.95 6.85
N ARG A 402 -25.61 17.01 7.53
CA ARG A 402 -25.06 16.21 8.63
C ARG A 402 -25.67 14.81 8.58
N ILE A 403 -24.86 13.81 8.90
CA ILE A 403 -25.23 12.39 8.97
C ILE A 403 -24.85 11.90 10.36
N ASP A 404 -25.83 11.54 11.16
CA ASP A 404 -25.59 10.98 12.49
C ASP A 404 -25.21 9.50 12.38
N LEU A 405 -25.76 8.78 11.39
CA LEU A 405 -25.43 7.38 11.13
C LEU A 405 -25.43 7.06 9.64
N LEU A 406 -24.27 6.65 9.13
CA LEU A 406 -24.10 6.10 7.79
C LEU A 406 -24.00 4.57 7.86
N LEU A 407 -24.98 3.88 7.28
CA LEU A 407 -25.04 2.43 7.17
C LEU A 407 -24.73 2.02 5.74
N VAL A 408 -23.76 1.12 5.55
CA VAL A 408 -23.41 0.56 4.25
C VAL A 408 -23.50 -0.96 4.32
N ASP A 409 -24.39 -1.54 3.53
CA ASP A 409 -24.50 -2.98 3.34
C ASP A 409 -23.88 -3.35 1.98
N THR A 410 -22.62 -3.80 2.00
CA THR A 410 -21.87 -4.28 0.82
C THR A 410 -22.16 -5.75 0.49
N GLN A 411 -22.97 -6.46 1.28
CA GLN A 411 -23.52 -7.74 0.83
C GLN A 411 -24.62 -7.51 -0.21
N GLY A 412 -25.35 -6.40 -0.05
CA GLY A 412 -26.30 -5.93 -1.04
C GLY A 412 -25.70 -4.96 -2.06
N ALA A 413 -24.49 -4.45 -1.89
CA ALA A 413 -23.97 -3.35 -2.70
C ALA A 413 -22.52 -3.59 -3.15
N GLU A 414 -22.06 -2.90 -4.19
CA GLU A 414 -20.70 -3.10 -4.70
C GLU A 414 -19.63 -2.57 -3.72
N TRP A 415 -18.51 -3.27 -3.65
CA TRP A 415 -17.37 -2.83 -2.82
C TRP A 415 -16.78 -1.48 -3.28
N ASP A 416 -17.09 -1.05 -4.50
CA ASP A 416 -16.77 0.27 -5.07
C ASP A 416 -17.42 1.45 -4.31
N ILE A 417 -18.37 1.17 -3.40
CA ILE A 417 -18.92 2.18 -2.50
C ILE A 417 -17.92 2.60 -1.43
N ILE A 418 -17.03 1.70 -1.02
CA ILE A 418 -16.03 1.97 0.01
C ILE A 418 -15.09 3.13 -0.38
N PRO A 419 -14.48 3.15 -1.59
CA PRO A 419 -13.66 4.30 -1.99
C PRO A 419 -14.46 5.61 -2.06
N ASP A 420 -15.72 5.61 -2.53
CA ASP A 420 -16.54 6.84 -2.59
C ASP A 420 -16.89 7.33 -1.17
N MET A 421 -17.12 6.41 -0.24
CA MET A 421 -17.30 6.72 1.17
C MET A 421 -16.02 7.32 1.79
N VAL A 422 -14.84 6.74 1.53
CA VAL A 422 -13.56 7.30 2.00
C VAL A 422 -13.35 8.71 1.45
N TYR A 423 -13.62 8.94 0.16
CA TYR A 423 -13.57 10.26 -0.46
C TYR A 423 -14.53 11.27 0.21
N LEU A 424 -15.76 10.86 0.48
CA LEU A 424 -16.74 11.67 1.20
C LEU A 424 -16.22 12.05 2.60
N LEU A 425 -15.65 11.09 3.33
CA LEU A 425 -15.11 11.31 4.67
C LEU A 425 -13.94 12.30 4.66
N GLN A 426 -13.03 12.22 3.69
CA GLN A 426 -11.93 13.18 3.55
C GLN A 426 -12.45 14.62 3.45
N LYS A 427 -13.55 14.85 2.74
CA LYS A 427 -14.16 16.17 2.57
C LYS A 427 -15.06 16.60 3.73
N LYS A 428 -15.83 15.67 4.29
CA LYS A 428 -16.97 15.94 5.18
C LYS A 428 -16.89 15.20 6.53
N LYS A 429 -15.70 14.80 7.00
CA LYS A 429 -15.52 14.05 8.27
C LYS A 429 -16.29 14.61 9.46
N HIS A 430 -16.29 15.93 9.65
CA HIS A 430 -16.99 16.59 10.77
C HIS A 430 -18.52 16.56 10.67
N GLN A 431 -19.06 16.21 9.50
CA GLN A 431 -20.48 16.09 9.25
C GLN A 431 -20.99 14.65 9.41
N ILE A 432 -20.11 13.67 9.65
CA ILE A 432 -20.45 12.24 9.77
C ILE A 432 -20.05 11.76 11.16
N GLN A 433 -21.02 11.39 11.99
CA GLN A 433 -20.74 10.98 13.37
C GLN A 433 -20.42 9.49 13.51
N GLN A 434 -21.15 8.64 12.78
CA GLN A 434 -20.99 7.20 12.84
C GLN A 434 -21.04 6.57 11.46
N ILE A 435 -20.21 5.55 11.26
CA ILE A 435 -20.20 4.68 10.08
C ILE A 435 -20.36 3.24 10.56
N ALA A 436 -21.20 2.48 9.88
CA ALA A 436 -21.38 1.07 10.12
C ALA A 436 -21.44 0.31 8.79
N LEU A 437 -20.58 -0.69 8.67
CA LEU A 437 -20.39 -1.50 7.46
C LEU A 437 -20.79 -2.94 7.73
N LYS A 438 -21.43 -3.56 6.75
CA LYS A 438 -21.70 -5.00 6.70
C LYS A 438 -21.32 -5.51 5.33
N GLY A 439 -20.75 -6.72 5.26
CA GLY A 439 -20.41 -7.31 3.98
C GLY A 439 -19.86 -8.73 4.08
N VAL A 440 -19.43 -9.24 2.93
CA VAL A 440 -18.79 -10.55 2.79
C VAL A 440 -17.46 -10.37 2.07
N ILE A 441 -16.39 -10.92 2.64
CA ILE A 441 -15.07 -10.98 2.02
C ILE A 441 -15.07 -12.12 1.00
N TYR A 442 -15.31 -11.78 -0.27
CA TYR A 442 -15.21 -12.75 -1.37
C TYR A 442 -13.76 -13.13 -1.65
N PRO A 443 -13.50 -14.31 -2.25
CA PRO A 443 -12.21 -14.60 -2.85
C PRO A 443 -11.87 -13.56 -3.91
N GLU A 444 -10.91 -12.71 -3.59
CA GLU A 444 -10.43 -11.61 -4.43
C GLU A 444 -8.94 -11.74 -4.73
N GLU A 445 -8.47 -10.95 -5.70
CA GLU A 445 -7.04 -10.75 -5.92
C GLU A 445 -6.39 -10.04 -4.71
N ASN A 446 -5.11 -10.32 -4.47
CA ASN A 446 -4.34 -9.76 -3.37
C ASN A 446 -4.35 -8.22 -3.33
N GLU A 447 -4.38 -7.57 -4.50
CA GLU A 447 -4.47 -6.10 -4.59
C GLU A 447 -5.77 -5.54 -4.01
N ASN A 448 -6.90 -6.24 -4.18
CA ASN A 448 -8.20 -5.78 -3.70
C ASN A 448 -8.28 -5.84 -2.17
N TYR A 449 -7.82 -6.93 -1.54
CA TYR A 449 -7.72 -6.99 -0.08
C TYR A 449 -6.85 -5.87 0.50
N ARG A 450 -5.74 -5.56 -0.19
CA ARG A 450 -4.81 -4.51 0.22
C ARG A 450 -5.42 -3.12 0.10
N LYS A 451 -6.16 -2.85 -0.98
CA LYS A 451 -6.96 -1.62 -1.16
C LYS A 451 -8.00 -1.49 -0.06
N PHE A 452 -8.76 -2.54 0.23
CA PHE A 452 -9.78 -2.50 1.29
C PHE A 452 -9.17 -2.30 2.68
N TYR A 453 -8.06 -2.98 2.98
CA TYR A 453 -7.32 -2.76 4.22
C TYR A 453 -6.91 -1.28 4.34
N TRP A 454 -6.38 -0.71 3.25
CA TRP A 454 -5.99 0.70 3.23
C TRP A 454 -7.17 1.64 3.47
N TYR A 455 -8.31 1.45 2.80
CA TYR A 455 -9.51 2.25 3.02
C TYR A 455 -9.99 2.23 4.47
N LEU A 456 -10.00 1.05 5.11
CA LEU A 456 -10.37 0.94 6.52
C LEU A 456 -9.35 1.65 7.43
N ARG A 457 -8.06 1.58 7.09
CA ARG A 457 -7.01 2.29 7.82
C ARG A 457 -7.15 3.81 7.68
N GLU A 458 -7.48 4.31 6.49
CA GLU A 458 -7.71 5.73 6.22
C GLU A 458 -8.87 6.30 7.05
N ILE A 459 -9.97 5.56 7.21
CA ILE A 459 -11.07 5.99 8.09
C ILE A 459 -10.54 6.29 9.49
N ARG A 460 -9.62 5.46 10.01
CA ARG A 460 -9.00 5.67 11.32
C ARG A 460 -8.08 6.88 11.37
N THR A 461 -7.26 7.11 10.33
CA THR A 461 -6.37 8.28 10.29
C THR A 461 -7.13 9.60 10.19
N MET A 462 -8.37 9.59 9.70
CA MET A 462 -9.26 10.76 9.68
C MET A 462 -9.84 11.14 11.05
N GLY A 463 -9.60 10.35 12.10
CA GLY A 463 -10.07 10.60 13.47
C GLY A 463 -11.25 9.72 13.91
N PHE A 464 -11.69 8.79 13.07
CA PHE A 464 -12.71 7.83 13.48
C PHE A 464 -12.09 6.72 14.34
N SER A 465 -12.67 6.50 15.52
CA SER A 465 -12.31 5.38 16.37
C SER A 465 -13.17 4.17 16.04
N LYS A 466 -12.54 3.00 15.88
CA LYS A 466 -13.26 1.74 15.72
C LYS A 466 -14.03 1.42 17.01
N ALA A 467 -15.34 1.24 16.88
CA ALA A 467 -16.27 1.05 18.01
C ALA A 467 -16.74 -0.40 18.18
N PHE A 468 -16.71 -1.19 17.11
CA PHE A 468 -16.84 -2.66 17.13
C PHE A 468 -16.31 -3.24 15.82
N GLY A 469 -16.01 -4.54 15.82
CA GLY A 469 -15.62 -5.25 14.61
C GLY A 469 -15.68 -6.76 14.81
N THR A 470 -16.34 -7.45 13.90
CA THR A 470 -16.46 -8.91 13.89
C THR A 470 -16.36 -9.42 12.47
N CYS A 471 -15.59 -10.48 12.25
CA CYS A 471 -15.55 -11.21 11.00
C CYS A 471 -15.68 -12.71 11.29
N VAL A 472 -16.76 -13.34 10.84
CA VAL A 472 -17.05 -14.77 11.05
C VAL A 472 -17.43 -15.39 9.72
N ASN A 473 -16.72 -16.45 9.31
CA ASN A 473 -16.91 -17.10 8.01
C ASN A 473 -16.97 -16.08 6.86
N ASP A 474 -16.00 -15.18 6.82
CA ASP A 474 -15.90 -14.08 5.85
C ASP A 474 -17.01 -13.03 5.88
N ASN A 475 -18.04 -13.19 6.71
CA ASN A 475 -19.06 -12.17 6.94
C ASN A 475 -18.55 -11.19 7.98
N PHE A 476 -18.54 -9.91 7.66
CA PHE A 476 -18.05 -8.87 8.56
C PHE A 476 -19.12 -7.86 8.93
N HIS A 477 -18.97 -7.33 10.14
CA HIS A 477 -19.64 -6.12 10.61
C HIS A 477 -18.61 -5.22 11.28
N LEU A 478 -18.58 -3.95 10.89
CA LEU A 478 -17.60 -2.97 11.37
C LEU A 478 -18.32 -1.69 11.75
N GLY A 479 -17.87 -1.07 12.84
CA GLY A 479 -18.39 0.22 13.28
C GLY A 479 -17.27 1.18 13.60
N TYR A 480 -17.43 2.42 13.15
CA TYR A 480 -16.53 3.53 13.42
C TYR A 480 -17.33 4.71 13.95
N THR A 481 -16.81 5.38 14.97
CA THR A 481 -17.42 6.57 15.57
C THR A 481 -16.42 7.71 15.55
N TYR A 482 -16.84 8.87 15.09
CA TYR A 482 -16.02 10.08 15.12
C TYR A 482 -15.93 10.59 16.56
N SER A 483 -14.70 10.72 17.08
CA SER A 483 -14.45 11.37 18.36
C SER A 483 -14.08 12.82 18.06
N LEU A 484 -14.92 13.77 18.51
CA LEU A 484 -14.66 15.21 18.40
C LEU A 484 -13.51 15.63 19.31
#